data_AF-A0A1F6G1B5-F1
#
_entry.id   AF-A0A1F6G1B5-F1
#
_cell.length_a   1.000
_cell.length_b   1.000
_cell.length_c   1.000
_cell.angle_alpha   90.00
_cell.angle_beta   90.00
_cell.angle_gamma   90.00
#
_symmetry.space_group_name_H-M   'P 1'
#
loop_
_entity.id
_entity.type
_entity.pdbx_description
1 polymer ?
#
loop_
_entity_poly.entity_id
_entity_poly.type
_entity_poly.pdbx_seq_one_letter_code
_entity_poly.pdbx_strand_id
1 'polypeptide(L)'
;MEVSSPYLLRSGTSGRTIVLTLDLGLFRPFPELVRWKKVELYKKDEFHITLLHIKNASELAQLPPVDFENEVARNFETFTRLKPIQLLSLRNDFRFAEEGERKAIVLRCELKNLSDFFKEFNRQFRISLPTQPAHVTLYTLQRNVGIHIPSEEVMEDLPKVSLPILDEALRGVHI
;
A
#
# COMPACT_ATOMS: atom_id res chain seq x y z
N MET A 1 -13.86 5.45 15.44
CA MET A 1 -12.86 6.52 15.27
C MET A 1 -12.42 6.46 13.83
N GLU A 2 -12.55 7.57 13.10
CA GLU A 2 -12.17 7.66 11.69
C GLU A 2 -10.89 8.47 11.60
N VAL A 3 -9.95 8.06 10.74
CA VAL A 3 -8.83 8.92 10.35
C VAL A 3 -9.34 9.92 9.31
N SER A 4 -8.79 11.13 9.31
CA SER A 4 -9.22 12.18 8.37
C SER A 4 -8.78 11.88 6.94
N SER A 5 -9.64 12.24 5.97
CA SER A 5 -9.30 12.19 4.54
C SER A 5 -7.98 12.93 4.26
N PRO A 6 -7.08 12.40 3.41
CA PRO A 6 -7.25 11.27 2.48
C PRO A 6 -6.91 9.89 3.05
N TYR A 7 -6.75 9.76 4.36
CA TYR A 7 -6.46 8.48 5.00
C TYR A 7 -7.75 7.76 5.35
N LEU A 8 -7.75 6.43 5.30
CA LEU A 8 -8.87 5.60 5.74
C LEU A 8 -8.38 4.44 6.59
N LEU A 9 -9.20 4.07 7.57
CA LEU A 9 -9.05 2.82 8.31
C LEU A 9 -9.90 1.76 7.63
N ARG A 10 -9.27 0.78 6.99
CA ARG A 10 -9.96 -0.33 6.30
C ARG A 10 -9.88 -1.60 7.12
N SER A 11 -11.01 -2.29 7.25
CA SER A 11 -11.07 -3.65 7.81
C SER A 11 -10.86 -4.65 6.66
N GLY A 12 -9.87 -5.54 6.81
CA GLY A 12 -9.66 -6.67 5.91
C GLY A 12 -9.69 -8.00 6.66
N THR A 13 -9.56 -9.10 5.91
CA THR A 13 -9.45 -10.45 6.48
C THR A 13 -8.25 -10.61 7.43
N SER A 14 -7.20 -9.83 7.22
CA SER A 14 -5.98 -9.82 8.02
C SER A 14 -5.98 -8.77 9.14
N GLY A 15 -7.11 -8.12 9.43
CA GLY A 15 -7.24 -7.07 10.44
C GLY A 15 -7.35 -5.67 9.84
N ARG A 16 -7.24 -4.64 10.70
CA ARG A 16 -7.34 -3.24 10.28
C ARG A 16 -6.03 -2.70 9.71
N THR A 17 -6.17 -1.87 8.69
CA THR A 17 -5.07 -1.27 7.94
C THR A 17 -5.35 0.20 7.73
N ILE A 18 -4.33 1.05 7.94
CA ILE A 18 -4.38 2.46 7.54
C ILE A 18 -3.90 2.55 6.10
N VAL A 19 -4.70 3.18 5.25
CA VAL A 19 -4.40 3.36 3.84
C VAL A 19 -4.49 4.84 3.46
N LEU A 20 -3.70 5.24 2.46
CA LEU A 20 -3.89 6.48 1.70
C LEU A 20 -4.74 6.16 0.47
N THR A 21 -5.91 6.76 0.32
CA THR A 21 -6.71 6.60 -0.90
C THR A 21 -6.13 7.42 -2.04
N LEU A 22 -6.29 6.90 -3.26
CA LEU A 22 -5.86 7.59 -4.47
C LEU A 22 -7.05 7.84 -5.40
N ASP A 23 -6.98 8.94 -6.14
CA ASP A 23 -7.98 9.30 -7.14
C ASP A 23 -7.98 8.30 -8.31
N LEU A 24 -9.17 7.88 -8.76
CA LEU A 24 -9.31 6.93 -9.87
C LEU A 24 -8.80 7.50 -11.19
N GLY A 25 -8.90 8.81 -11.38
CA GLY A 25 -8.42 9.54 -12.54
C GLY A 25 -6.90 9.43 -12.72
N LEU A 26 -6.15 9.26 -11.62
CA LEU A 26 -4.69 9.03 -11.65
C LEU A 26 -4.34 7.78 -12.49
N PHE A 27 -5.20 6.78 -12.49
CA PHE A 27 -4.98 5.50 -13.17
C PHE A 27 -5.87 5.32 -14.42
N ARG A 28 -6.49 6.39 -14.92
CA ARG A 28 -7.24 6.38 -16.18
C ARG A 28 -6.38 5.97 -17.39
N PRO A 29 -5.11 6.39 -17.54
CA PRO A 29 -4.28 5.98 -18.69
C PRO A 29 -3.98 4.48 -18.74
N PHE A 30 -4.12 3.76 -17.62
CA PHE A 30 -3.82 2.34 -17.55
C PHE A 30 -4.92 1.49 -18.19
N PRO A 31 -4.58 0.47 -18.99
CA PRO A 31 -5.55 -0.41 -19.63
C PRO A 31 -6.37 -1.19 -18.59
N GLU A 32 -7.61 -1.54 -18.91
CA GLU A 32 -8.49 -2.33 -18.03
C GLU A 32 -8.03 -3.79 -17.84
N LEU A 33 -7.28 -4.32 -18.80
CA LEU A 33 -6.79 -5.69 -18.82
C LEU A 33 -5.33 -5.71 -19.27
N VAL A 34 -4.51 -6.50 -18.60
CA VAL A 34 -3.16 -6.82 -19.05
C VAL A 34 -2.92 -8.32 -19.02
N ARG A 35 -2.01 -8.79 -19.89
CA ARG A 35 -1.56 -10.18 -19.89
C ARG A 35 -0.08 -10.25 -19.54
N TRP A 36 0.25 -10.96 -18.47
CA TRP A 36 1.62 -11.20 -18.04
C TRP A 36 1.88 -12.70 -17.92
N LYS A 37 2.90 -13.22 -18.61
CA LYS A 37 3.25 -14.66 -18.62
C LYS A 37 2.03 -15.60 -18.78
N LYS A 38 1.13 -15.27 -19.73
CA LYS A 38 -0.12 -15.99 -20.03
C LYS A 38 -1.24 -15.87 -18.97
N VAL A 39 -1.04 -15.08 -17.92
CA VAL A 39 -2.08 -14.74 -16.93
C VAL A 39 -2.75 -13.44 -17.33
N GLU A 40 -4.07 -13.43 -17.36
CA GLU A 40 -4.88 -12.23 -17.55
C GLU A 40 -5.22 -11.61 -16.19
N LEU A 41 -4.98 -10.31 -16.06
CA LEU A 41 -5.18 -9.57 -14.82
C LEU A 41 -6.01 -8.32 -15.12
N TYR A 42 -7.00 -8.06 -14.27
CA TYR A 42 -7.95 -6.97 -14.43
C TYR A 42 -7.54 -5.78 -13.57
N LYS A 43 -7.68 -4.58 -14.12
CA LYS A 43 -7.43 -3.35 -13.37
C LYS A 43 -8.43 -3.25 -12.22
N LYS A 44 -7.97 -2.81 -11.06
CA LYS A 44 -8.84 -2.53 -9.92
C LYS A 44 -9.74 -1.32 -10.20
N ASP A 45 -10.90 -1.30 -9.55
CA ASP A 45 -11.82 -0.15 -9.55
C ASP A 45 -11.62 0.78 -8.34
N GLU A 46 -10.65 0.45 -7.47
CA GLU A 46 -10.23 1.26 -6.33
C GLU A 46 -8.71 1.17 -6.09
N PHE A 47 -8.09 2.30 -5.77
CA PHE A 47 -6.65 2.40 -5.56
C PHE A 47 -6.33 3.01 -4.20
N HIS A 48 -5.36 2.40 -3.53
CA HIS A 48 -4.85 2.88 -2.26
C HIS A 48 -3.41 2.41 -2.07
N ILE A 49 -2.69 3.11 -1.20
CA ILE A 49 -1.38 2.69 -0.69
C ILE A 49 -1.58 2.30 0.77
N THR A 50 -1.20 1.08 1.11
CA THR A 50 -1.17 0.68 2.51
C THR A 50 -0.03 1.39 3.23
N LEU A 51 -0.35 2.08 4.32
CA LEU A 51 0.62 2.80 5.15
C LEU A 51 1.03 1.99 6.38
N LEU A 52 0.07 1.28 6.99
CA LEU A 52 0.32 0.47 8.19
C LEU A 52 -0.70 -0.66 8.33
N HIS A 53 -0.22 -1.89 8.45
CA HIS A 53 -1.02 -3.02 8.94
C HIS A 53 -0.98 -3.08 10.47
N ILE A 54 -2.11 -2.78 11.13
CA ILE A 54 -2.16 -2.61 12.59
C ILE A 54 -1.97 -3.94 13.32
N LYS A 55 -2.48 -5.05 12.76
CA LYS A 55 -2.35 -6.38 13.37
C LYS A 55 -0.88 -6.74 13.64
N ASN A 56 -0.02 -6.63 12.62
CA ASN A 56 1.41 -6.93 12.74
C ASN A 56 2.08 -6.04 13.81
N ALA A 57 1.69 -4.77 13.89
CA ALA A 57 2.20 -3.86 14.91
C ALA A 57 1.73 -4.25 16.32
N SER A 58 0.47 -4.69 16.48
CA SER A 58 -0.08 -5.12 17.78
C SER A 58 0.60 -6.38 18.31
N GLU A 59 0.91 -7.33 17.42
CA GLU A 59 1.62 -8.56 17.75
C GLU A 59 3.03 -8.26 18.27
N LEU A 60 3.75 -7.32 17.64
CA LEU A 60 5.07 -6.88 18.10
C LEU A 60 5.01 -6.12 19.43
N ALA A 61 3.95 -5.35 19.66
CA ALA A 61 3.80 -4.55 20.87
C ALA A 61 3.33 -5.36 22.09
N GLN A 62 2.85 -6.60 21.89
CA GLN A 62 2.26 -7.45 22.93
C GLN A 62 1.09 -6.77 23.66
N LEU A 63 0.34 -5.91 22.95
CA LEU A 63 -0.80 -5.16 23.50
C LEU A 63 -2.13 -5.75 23.00
N PRO A 64 -3.22 -5.67 23.80
CA PRO A 64 -4.55 -6.09 23.36
C PRO A 64 -4.99 -5.34 22.10
N PRO A 65 -5.51 -6.01 21.06
CA PRO A 65 -5.75 -5.40 19.75
C PRO A 65 -6.68 -4.17 19.75
N VAL A 66 -7.73 -4.18 20.56
CA VAL A 66 -8.76 -3.12 20.56
C VAL A 66 -8.22 -1.79 21.10
N ASP A 67 -7.47 -1.82 22.19
CA ASP A 67 -6.88 -0.62 22.79
C ASP A 67 -5.73 -0.09 21.91
N PHE A 68 -4.96 -1.02 21.35
CA PHE A 68 -3.88 -0.70 20.42
C PHE A 68 -4.38 -0.01 19.15
N GLU A 69 -5.43 -0.52 18.50
CA GLU A 69 -5.99 0.09 17.29
C GLU A 69 -6.38 1.56 17.49
N ASN A 70 -7.03 1.87 18.61
CA ASN A 70 -7.47 3.23 18.93
C ASN A 70 -6.27 4.16 19.19
N GLU A 71 -5.22 3.66 19.85
CA GLU A 71 -4.01 4.43 20.09
C GLU A 71 -3.24 4.69 18.80
N VAL A 72 -3.11 3.67 17.95
CA VAL A 72 -2.48 3.78 16.63
C VAL A 72 -3.21 4.81 15.76
N ALA A 73 -4.54 4.78 15.71
CA ALA A 73 -5.32 5.75 14.93
C ALA A 73 -5.09 7.20 15.42
N ARG A 74 -5.10 7.44 16.74
CA ARG A 74 -4.84 8.77 17.32
C ARG A 74 -3.41 9.24 17.07
N ASN A 75 -2.42 8.36 17.21
CA ASN A 75 -1.03 8.68 16.92
C ASN A 75 -0.85 9.06 15.44
N PHE A 76 -1.42 8.25 14.54
CA PHE A 76 -1.37 8.50 13.11
C PHE A 76 -2.02 9.84 12.73
N GLU A 77 -3.18 10.16 13.28
CA GLU A 77 -3.84 11.44 13.06
C GLU A 77 -3.02 12.62 13.58
N THR A 78 -2.44 12.48 14.78
CA THR A 78 -1.57 13.51 15.36
C THR A 78 -0.33 13.76 14.50
N PHE A 79 0.30 12.68 14.02
CA PHE A 79 1.44 12.77 13.12
C PHE A 79 1.07 13.47 11.81
N THR A 80 0.01 13.01 11.14
CA THR A 80 -0.37 13.49 9.80
C THR A 80 -0.90 14.93 9.80
N ARG A 81 -1.41 15.44 10.93
CA ARG A 81 -1.72 16.87 11.11
C ARG A 81 -0.49 17.78 11.04
N LEU A 82 0.67 17.31 11.48
CA LEU A 82 1.93 18.07 11.48
C LEU A 82 2.79 17.75 10.25
N LYS A 83 2.81 16.48 9.84
CA LYS A 83 3.61 15.93 8.74
C LYS A 83 2.72 15.04 7.85
N PRO A 84 1.91 15.63 6.95
CA PRO A 84 1.05 14.83 6.06
C PRO A 84 1.87 13.82 5.25
N ILE A 85 1.38 12.58 5.15
CA ILE A 85 1.94 11.56 4.27
C ILE A 85 1.31 11.75 2.89
N GLN A 86 2.14 12.02 1.89
CA GLN A 86 1.68 12.41 0.54
C GLN A 86 2.37 11.55 -0.51
N LEU A 87 1.64 11.19 -1.57
CA LEU A 87 2.23 10.61 -2.76
C LEU A 87 3.12 11.65 -3.45
N LEU A 88 4.40 11.31 -3.63
CA LEU A 88 5.38 12.14 -4.34
C LEU A 88 5.50 11.73 -5.80
N SER A 89 5.62 10.42 -6.04
CA SER A 89 5.79 9.89 -7.38
C SER A 89 5.35 8.43 -7.46
N LEU A 90 5.02 7.99 -8.68
CA LEU A 90 4.96 6.58 -9.05
C LEU A 90 6.26 6.24 -9.77
N ARG A 91 6.97 5.21 -9.29
CA ARG A 91 8.22 4.79 -9.91
C ARG A 91 7.92 3.83 -11.06
N ASN A 92 8.69 3.87 -12.14
CA ASN A 92 8.61 2.84 -13.17
C ASN A 92 9.23 1.51 -12.67
N ASP A 93 8.58 0.90 -11.68
CA ASP A 93 8.93 -0.35 -11.04
C ASP A 93 7.66 -1.15 -10.76
N PHE A 94 7.20 -1.85 -11.79
CA PHE A 94 6.08 -2.78 -11.70
C PHE A 94 6.58 -4.15 -11.24
N ARG A 95 5.90 -4.72 -10.25
CA ARG A 95 6.25 -6.03 -9.67
C ARG A 95 5.06 -6.98 -9.73
N PHE A 96 5.34 -8.25 -10.01
CA PHE A 96 4.35 -9.31 -10.03
C PHE A 96 4.37 -10.06 -8.70
N ALA A 97 3.26 -10.03 -7.96
CA ALA A 97 3.10 -10.75 -6.71
C ALA A 97 2.21 -11.98 -6.91
N GLU A 98 2.58 -13.09 -6.28
CA GLU A 98 1.83 -14.34 -6.31
C GLU A 98 1.77 -14.94 -4.90
N GLU A 99 0.58 -15.36 -4.46
CA GLU A 99 0.37 -16.02 -3.18
C GLU A 99 -0.77 -17.04 -3.31
N GLY A 100 -0.42 -18.32 -3.43
CA GLY A 100 -1.36 -19.39 -3.76
C GLY A 100 -2.01 -19.14 -5.13
N GLU A 101 -3.33 -19.09 -5.17
CA GLU A 101 -4.08 -18.80 -6.40
C GLU A 101 -4.17 -17.29 -6.72
N ARG A 102 -3.76 -16.42 -5.80
CA ARG A 102 -3.83 -14.97 -6.00
C ARG A 102 -2.64 -14.49 -6.81
N LYS A 103 -2.90 -13.59 -7.76
CA LYS A 103 -1.88 -12.94 -8.58
C LYS A 103 -2.20 -11.47 -8.71
N ALA A 104 -1.18 -10.62 -8.62
CA ALA A 104 -1.33 -9.18 -8.71
C ALA A 104 -0.13 -8.52 -9.40
N ILE A 105 -0.37 -7.36 -10.02
CA ILE A 105 0.68 -6.42 -10.41
C ILE A 105 0.59 -5.21 -9.50
N VAL A 106 1.70 -4.90 -8.85
CA VAL A 106 1.85 -3.71 -8.01
C VAL A 106 2.78 -2.70 -8.68
N LEU A 107 2.60 -1.43 -8.34
CA LEU A 107 3.42 -0.31 -8.79
C LEU A 107 4.05 0.37 -7.58
N ARG A 108 5.39 0.47 -7.54
CA ARG A 108 6.09 1.12 -6.45
C ARG A 108 5.82 2.63 -6.45
N CYS A 109 5.69 3.18 -5.24
CA CYS A 109 5.40 4.58 -5.00
C CYS A 109 6.48 5.20 -4.11
N GLU A 110 6.63 6.52 -4.20
CA GLU A 110 7.37 7.31 -3.22
C GLU A 110 6.40 8.11 -2.37
N LEU A 111 6.54 8.00 -1.05
CA LEU A 111 5.73 8.74 -0.10
C LEU A 111 6.58 9.70 0.73
N LYS A 112 6.10 10.93 0.85
CA LYS A 112 6.62 11.90 1.81
C LYS A 112 6.27 11.46 3.23
N ASN A 113 7.20 11.65 4.17
CA ASN A 113 7.00 11.47 5.61
C ASN A 113 6.65 10.04 6.09
N LEU A 114 6.55 9.03 5.22
CA LEU A 114 6.24 7.66 5.66
C LEU A 114 7.35 7.07 6.55
N SER A 115 8.61 7.22 6.18
CA SER A 115 9.74 6.73 6.99
C SER A 115 9.81 7.43 8.35
N ASP A 116 9.52 8.74 8.39
CA ASP A 116 9.42 9.51 9.62
C ASP A 116 8.28 9.03 10.52
N PHE A 117 7.14 8.65 9.94
CA PHE A 117 6.04 8.05 10.67
C PHE A 117 6.49 6.75 11.34
N PHE A 118 7.13 5.82 10.62
CA PHE A 118 7.60 4.56 11.20
C PHE A 118 8.65 4.77 12.31
N LYS A 119 9.55 5.75 12.17
CA LYS A 119 10.51 6.11 13.24
C LYS A 119 9.79 6.53 14.52
N GLU A 120 8.81 7.42 14.40
CA GLU A 120 8.05 7.93 15.55
C GLU A 120 7.14 6.84 16.15
N PHE A 121 6.50 6.05 15.29
CA PHE A 121 5.65 4.93 15.67
C PHE A 121 6.44 3.88 16.49
N ASN A 122 7.58 3.44 15.97
CA ASN A 122 8.46 2.50 16.66
C ASN A 122 8.95 3.07 18.00
N ARG A 123 9.27 4.37 18.06
CA ARG A 123 9.67 5.05 19.30
C ARG A 123 8.55 5.07 20.33
N GLN A 124 7.32 5.39 19.93
CA GLN A 124 6.17 5.47 20.83
C GLN A 124 5.80 4.10 21.39
N PHE A 125 5.69 3.09 20.52
CA PHE A 125 5.24 1.76 20.92
C PHE A 125 6.37 0.84 21.39
N ARG A 126 7.63 1.31 21.34
CA ARG A 126 8.83 0.55 21.72
C ARG A 126 8.96 -0.79 20.98
N ILE A 127 8.64 -0.77 19.69
CA ILE A 127 8.72 -1.92 18.79
C ILE A 127 9.73 -1.66 17.65
N SER A 128 10.06 -2.72 16.91
CA SER A 128 10.92 -2.66 15.73
C SER A 128 10.16 -3.15 14.49
N LEU A 129 9.19 -2.36 14.05
CA LEU A 129 8.46 -2.61 12.81
C LEU A 129 9.20 -1.96 11.63
N PRO A 130 9.68 -2.73 10.62
CA PRO A 130 10.28 -2.15 9.43
C PRO A 130 9.27 -1.30 8.67
N THR A 131 9.75 -0.26 8.00
CA THR A 131 8.94 0.49 7.04
C THR A 131 8.48 -0.44 5.92
N GLN A 132 7.18 -0.43 5.65
CA GLN A 132 6.59 -1.25 4.59
C GLN A 132 6.81 -0.57 3.22
N PRO A 133 7.11 -1.32 2.16
CA PRO A 133 7.35 -0.75 0.85
C PRO A 133 6.08 -0.09 0.32
N ALA A 134 6.15 1.19 -0.02
CA ALA A 134 5.00 1.91 -0.55
C ALA A 134 4.68 1.43 -1.97
N HIS A 135 3.45 0.95 -2.17
CA HIS A 135 2.99 0.46 -3.47
C HIS A 135 1.48 0.55 -3.61
N VAL A 136 1.02 0.56 -4.86
CA VAL A 136 -0.39 0.41 -5.23
C VAL A 136 -0.56 -0.92 -5.94
N THR A 137 -1.57 -1.70 -5.57
CA THR A 137 -2.01 -2.83 -6.40
C THR A 137 -2.84 -2.30 -7.57
N LEU A 138 -2.37 -2.49 -8.80
CA LEU A 138 -3.06 -2.00 -10.00
C LEU A 138 -3.95 -3.06 -10.62
N TYR A 139 -3.42 -4.28 -10.74
CA TYR A 139 -4.10 -5.38 -11.42
C TYR A 139 -4.16 -6.61 -10.54
N THR A 140 -5.24 -7.36 -10.62
CA THR A 140 -5.44 -8.60 -9.86
C THR A 140 -6.11 -9.67 -10.71
N LEU A 141 -5.82 -10.95 -10.44
CA LEU A 141 -6.48 -12.07 -11.10
C LEU A 141 -7.94 -12.18 -10.64
N GLN A 142 -8.14 -12.27 -9.33
CA GLN A 142 -9.45 -12.12 -8.71
C GLN A 142 -9.71 -10.64 -8.50
N ARG A 143 -10.90 -10.17 -8.89
CA ARG A 143 -11.25 -8.74 -8.82
C ARG A 143 -11.03 -8.18 -7.40
N ASN A 144 -10.24 -7.12 -7.31
CA ASN A 144 -9.97 -6.33 -6.10
C ASN A 144 -9.27 -7.05 -4.93
N VAL A 145 -8.69 -8.23 -5.14
CA VAL A 145 -7.94 -8.94 -4.11
C VAL A 145 -6.44 -8.66 -4.25
N GLY A 146 -5.92 -7.74 -3.42
CA GLY A 146 -4.48 -7.47 -3.34
C GLY A 146 -3.70 -8.56 -2.60
N ILE A 147 -2.37 -8.47 -2.69
CA ILE A 147 -1.41 -9.31 -1.95
C ILE A 147 -0.61 -8.41 -1.03
N HIS A 148 -0.43 -8.83 0.22
CA HIS A 148 0.35 -8.08 1.19
C HIS A 148 1.85 -8.24 0.92
N ILE A 149 2.58 -7.12 0.85
CA ILE A 149 4.04 -7.10 0.70
C ILE A 149 4.63 -6.53 2.00
N PRO A 150 5.18 -7.38 2.89
CA PRO A 150 5.50 -6.99 4.27
C PRO A 150 6.79 -6.18 4.42
N SER A 151 7.73 -6.25 3.47
CA SER A 151 9.04 -5.60 3.56
C SER A 151 9.62 -5.26 2.19
N GLU A 152 10.59 -4.33 2.16
CA GLU A 152 11.35 -4.01 0.95
C GLU A 152 12.11 -5.22 0.40
N GLU A 153 12.64 -6.09 1.26
CA GLU A 153 13.28 -7.35 0.85
C GLU A 153 12.32 -8.21 0.02
N VAL A 154 11.11 -8.43 0.52
CA VAL A 154 10.09 -9.19 -0.23
C VAL A 154 9.74 -8.47 -1.53
N MET A 155 9.63 -7.14 -1.54
CA MET A 155 9.35 -6.36 -2.76
C MET A 155 10.44 -6.54 -3.83
N GLU A 156 11.72 -6.55 -3.44
CA GLU A 156 12.83 -6.71 -4.37
C GLU A 156 12.90 -8.10 -5.01
N ASP A 157 12.51 -9.13 -4.25
CA ASP A 157 12.45 -10.52 -4.73
C ASP A 157 11.30 -10.77 -5.72
N LEU A 158 10.31 -9.86 -5.79
CA LEU A 158 9.21 -9.99 -6.75
C LEU A 158 9.71 -9.82 -8.20
N PRO A 159 9.24 -10.67 -9.13
CA PRO A 159 9.56 -10.51 -10.55
C PRO A 159 9.14 -9.14 -11.09
N LYS A 160 10.06 -8.47 -11.78
CA LYS A 160 9.75 -7.24 -12.53
C LYS A 160 8.81 -7.54 -13.68
N VAL A 161 7.81 -6.67 -13.85
CA VAL A 161 6.89 -6.68 -14.98
C VAL A 161 7.37 -5.64 -15.98
N SER A 162 7.59 -6.07 -17.22
CA SER A 162 8.01 -5.20 -18.31
C SER A 162 6.98 -5.30 -19.43
N LEU A 163 6.09 -4.32 -19.49
CA LEU A 163 5.04 -4.24 -20.52
C LEU A 163 5.05 -2.80 -21.07
N PRO A 164 5.36 -2.59 -22.37
CA PRO A 164 5.44 -1.24 -22.94
C PRO A 164 4.17 -0.39 -22.74
N ILE A 165 3.00 -1.03 -22.72
CA ILE A 165 1.71 -0.36 -22.47
C ILE A 165 1.61 0.21 -21.05
N LEU A 166 2.25 -0.41 -20.06
CA LEU A 166 2.30 0.10 -18.69
C LEU A 166 3.28 1.26 -18.57
N ASP A 167 4.43 1.18 -19.25
CA ASP A 167 5.40 2.29 -19.31
C ASP A 167 4.77 3.53 -19.95
N GLU A 168 4.00 3.35 -21.03
CA GLU A 168 3.28 4.41 -21.70
C GLU A 168 2.17 5.00 -20.84
N ALA A 169 1.35 4.16 -20.21
CA ALA A 169 0.32 4.60 -19.29
C ALA A 169 0.91 5.44 -18.13
N LEU A 170 2.03 5.00 -17.55
CA LEU A 170 2.71 5.70 -16.46
C LEU A 170 3.19 7.09 -16.86
N ARG A 171 3.65 7.29 -18.10
CA ARG A 171 4.02 8.62 -18.62
C ARG A 171 2.85 9.59 -18.72
N GLY A 172 1.62 9.08 -18.83
CA GLY A 172 0.39 9.87 -18.83
C GLY A 172 -0.14 10.21 -17.44
N VAL A 173 0.54 9.81 -16.36
CA VAL A 173 0.14 10.11 -14.98
C VAL A 173 0.78 11.41 -14.51
N HIS A 174 -0.03 12.28 -13.89
CA HIS A 174 0.41 13.53 -13.29
C HIS A 174 -0.02 13.55 -11.82
N ILE A 175 0.94 13.76 -10.91
CA ILE A 175 0.78 13.84 -9.44
C ILE A 175 0.96 15.29 -9.00
#